data_AF-C1FN74-F1
#
_entry.id   AF-C1FN74-F1
#
_cell.length_a   1.000
_cell.length_b   1.000
_cell.length_c   1.000
_cell.angle_alpha   90.00
_cell.angle_beta   90.00
_cell.angle_gamma   90.00
#
_symmetry.space_group_name_H-M   'P 1'
#
loop_
_entity.id
_entity.type
_entity.pdbx_description
1 polymer ?
#
loop_
_entity_poly.entity_id
_entity_poly.type
_entity_poly.pdbx_seq_one_letter_code
_entity_poly.pdbx_strand_id
1 'polypeptide(L)'
;MKILTLNCHSWQEEKQLEKIKYLAKVIYENNYDVIALQEVSQSINSKILFDNIKEDNFAFILIKELEKLGENRFKILWDFAHIGYDKYEEGLAILTKHPIKEKKSFYISKSKDKNFWKTRKIIKCKIDYNNNPIYFYSCHLGWWDDEEEDLKSQVNKLVQELKEKETCILMGDYNNDAFLNNKGYDYLINKKLKDIYHLARSKDNGVTAIGDIDGWKGNTKDMRLDLILSNKNLKVEYCKVIFNGIRKEIISDHFGVEAKIEI
;
A
#
# COMPACT_ATOMS: atom_id res chain seq x y z
N MET A 1 3.62 -15.87 -7.85
CA MET A 1 3.15 -14.46 -7.91
C MET A 1 4.14 -13.53 -7.22
N LYS A 2 4.53 -12.42 -7.85
CA LYS A 2 5.35 -11.35 -7.23
C LYS A 2 4.51 -10.12 -6.93
N ILE A 3 4.64 -9.56 -5.74
CA ILE A 3 3.85 -8.41 -5.29
C ILE A 3 4.73 -7.34 -4.64
N LEU A 4 4.26 -6.10 -4.66
CA LEU A 4 4.95 -4.94 -4.07
C LEU A 4 3.94 -4.07 -3.32
N THR A 5 4.31 -3.59 -2.12
CA THR A 5 3.63 -2.46 -1.48
C THR A 5 4.59 -1.31 -1.26
N LEU A 6 4.10 -0.08 -1.38
CA LEU A 6 4.87 1.14 -1.19
C LEU A 6 3.94 2.30 -0.77
N ASN A 7 4.23 2.93 0.35
CA ASN A 7 3.78 4.29 0.62
C ASN A 7 4.62 5.25 -0.24
N CYS A 8 3.97 6.04 -1.08
CA CYS A 8 4.62 6.82 -2.13
C CYS A 8 5.00 8.25 -1.71
N HIS A 9 4.50 8.74 -0.57
CA HIS A 9 4.65 10.13 -0.13
C HIS A 9 4.46 11.14 -1.28
N SER A 10 3.41 10.91 -2.08
CA SER A 10 3.42 11.42 -3.45
C SER A 10 3.19 12.93 -3.53
N TRP A 11 4.06 13.56 -4.33
CA TRP A 11 4.25 15.00 -4.52
C TRP A 11 4.98 15.74 -3.39
N GLN A 12 5.35 15.02 -2.32
CA GLN A 12 6.06 15.58 -1.17
C GLN A 12 7.56 15.25 -1.20
N GLU A 13 7.96 14.35 -2.10
CA GLU A 13 9.36 13.99 -2.31
C GLU A 13 10.06 14.96 -3.27
N GLU A 14 11.33 15.27 -2.97
CA GLU A 14 12.20 15.93 -3.94
C GLU A 14 12.37 15.08 -5.21
N LYS A 15 12.43 15.76 -6.37
CA LYS A 15 12.60 15.12 -7.69
C LYS A 15 11.54 14.04 -7.98
N GLN A 16 10.29 14.28 -7.55
CA GLN A 16 9.18 13.32 -7.65
C GLN A 16 9.05 12.63 -9.01
N LEU A 17 9.14 13.37 -10.13
CA LEU A 17 9.02 12.79 -11.47
C LEU A 17 10.16 11.83 -11.82
N GLU A 18 11.37 12.09 -11.33
CA GLU A 18 12.52 11.19 -11.51
C GLU A 18 12.32 9.91 -10.69
N LYS A 19 11.84 10.04 -9.45
CA LYS A 19 11.49 8.92 -8.59
C LYS A 19 10.38 8.05 -9.18
N ILE A 20 9.34 8.64 -9.79
CA ILE A 20 8.28 7.90 -10.50
C ILE A 20 8.85 7.13 -11.70
N LYS A 21 9.72 7.76 -12.51
CA LYS A 21 10.39 7.09 -13.64
C LYS A 21 11.25 5.91 -13.17
N TYR A 22 11.98 6.09 -12.07
CA TYR A 22 12.78 5.03 -11.48
C TYR A 22 11.89 3.88 -10.97
N LEU A 23 10.80 4.19 -10.27
CA LEU A 23 9.80 3.21 -9.82
C LEU A 23 9.24 2.41 -11.01
N ALA A 24 8.87 3.07 -12.11
CA ALA A 24 8.40 2.42 -13.33
C ALA A 24 9.43 1.43 -13.88
N LYS A 25 10.71 1.83 -13.95
CA LYS A 25 11.81 0.95 -14.38
C LYS A 25 11.94 -0.28 -13.47
N VAL A 26 11.90 -0.10 -12.15
CA VAL A 26 12.01 -1.21 -11.21
C VAL A 26 10.80 -2.15 -11.29
N ILE A 27 9.59 -1.62 -11.48
CA ILE A 27 8.38 -2.42 -11.69
C ILE A 27 8.49 -3.24 -12.99
N TYR A 28 8.94 -2.61 -14.08
CA TYR A 28 9.15 -3.26 -15.36
C TYR A 28 10.15 -4.42 -15.25
N GLU A 29 11.32 -4.18 -14.65
CA GLU A 29 12.37 -5.19 -14.44
C GLU A 29 11.90 -6.37 -13.59
N ASN A 30 11.13 -6.11 -12.53
CA ASN A 30 10.69 -7.15 -11.60
C ASN A 30 9.43 -7.89 -12.06
N ASN A 31 8.68 -7.31 -13.01
CA ASN A 31 7.46 -7.86 -13.59
C ASN A 31 6.44 -8.28 -12.51
N TYR A 32 6.13 -7.35 -11.60
CA TYR A 32 5.15 -7.58 -10.52
C TYR A 32 3.77 -7.96 -11.08
N ASP A 33 3.02 -8.73 -10.31
CA ASP A 33 1.64 -9.14 -10.61
C ASP A 33 0.62 -8.15 -10.04
N VAL A 34 0.87 -7.70 -8.80
CA VAL A 34 0.02 -6.74 -8.08
C VAL A 34 0.92 -5.78 -7.30
N ILE A 35 0.56 -4.50 -7.34
CA ILE A 35 1.23 -3.44 -6.60
C ILE A 35 0.16 -2.69 -5.81
N ALA A 36 0.36 -2.56 -4.49
CA ALA A 36 -0.48 -1.73 -3.63
C ALA A 36 0.27 -0.45 -3.29
N LEU A 37 -0.34 0.70 -3.55
CA LEU A 37 0.27 2.01 -3.29
C LEU A 37 -0.59 2.80 -2.30
N GLN A 38 0.08 3.48 -1.38
CA GLN A 38 -0.52 4.38 -0.38
C GLN A 38 -0.01 5.81 -0.61
N GLU A 39 -0.71 6.79 -0.03
CA GLU A 39 -0.47 8.22 -0.24
C GLU A 39 -0.33 8.58 -1.72
N VAL A 40 -1.24 8.08 -2.54
CA VAL A 40 -1.29 8.33 -3.98
C VAL A 40 -2.17 9.54 -4.21
N SER A 41 -1.54 10.64 -4.61
CA SER A 41 -2.12 11.97 -4.60
C SER A 41 -2.27 12.55 -5.99
N GLN A 42 -3.21 13.48 -6.11
CA GLN A 42 -3.43 14.36 -7.25
C GLN A 42 -3.85 15.75 -6.75
N SER A 43 -3.52 16.84 -7.47
CA SER A 43 -3.89 18.18 -6.99
C SER A 43 -5.41 18.40 -7.04
N ILE A 44 -5.96 19.14 -6.06
CA ILE A 44 -7.40 19.43 -5.97
C ILE A 44 -7.90 20.16 -7.24
N ASN A 45 -7.12 21.08 -7.77
CA ASN A 45 -7.53 21.93 -8.90
C ASN A 45 -7.06 21.41 -10.28
N SER A 46 -6.43 20.23 -10.32
CA SER A 46 -5.92 19.64 -11.54
C SER A 46 -7.05 19.13 -12.45
N LYS A 47 -6.77 19.06 -13.75
CA LYS A 47 -7.76 18.68 -14.76
C LYS A 47 -8.10 17.20 -14.64
N ILE A 48 -9.39 16.88 -14.55
CA ILE A 48 -9.89 15.50 -14.61
C ILE A 48 -9.70 14.95 -16.03
N LEU A 49 -9.10 13.78 -16.14
CA LEU A 49 -8.92 13.06 -17.41
C LEU A 49 -10.03 12.05 -17.65
N PHE A 50 -10.33 11.20 -16.65
CA PHE A 50 -11.38 10.19 -16.71
C PHE A 50 -11.78 9.78 -15.30
N ASP A 51 -13.04 9.37 -15.12
CA ASP A 51 -13.64 9.09 -13.81
C ASP A 51 -13.34 10.23 -12.81
N ASN A 52 -12.54 9.95 -11.77
CA ASN A 52 -12.03 10.91 -10.81
C ASN A 52 -10.50 11.06 -10.85
N ILE A 53 -9.81 10.50 -11.86
CA ILE A 53 -8.36 10.60 -12.03
C ILE A 53 -8.01 11.90 -12.77
N LYS A 54 -7.06 12.64 -12.20
CA LYS A 54 -6.55 13.89 -12.76
C LYS A 54 -5.18 13.71 -13.43
N GLU A 55 -4.78 14.70 -14.24
CA GLU A 55 -3.57 14.62 -15.08
C GLU A 55 -2.27 14.43 -14.30
N ASP A 56 -2.24 14.92 -13.06
CA ASP A 56 -1.11 14.82 -12.13
C ASP A 56 -1.31 13.71 -11.08
N ASN A 57 -2.24 12.77 -11.28
CA ASN A 57 -2.36 11.63 -10.39
C ASN A 57 -1.08 10.79 -10.44
N PHE A 58 -0.45 10.57 -9.27
CA PHE A 58 0.82 9.85 -9.17
C PHE A 58 0.76 8.48 -9.86
N ALA A 59 -0.29 7.68 -9.59
CA ALA A 59 -0.41 6.34 -10.15
C ALA A 59 -0.70 6.39 -11.66
N PHE A 60 -1.40 7.42 -12.16
CA PHE A 60 -1.58 7.61 -13.60
C PHE A 60 -0.26 7.91 -14.31
N ILE A 61 0.57 8.82 -13.77
CA ILE A 61 1.89 9.12 -14.33
C ILE A 61 2.77 7.86 -14.30
N LEU A 62 2.74 7.09 -13.20
CA LEU A 62 3.47 5.84 -13.10
C LEU A 62 3.08 4.85 -14.22
N ILE A 63 1.79 4.72 -14.52
CA ILE A 63 1.32 3.90 -15.65
C ILE A 63 1.86 4.45 -16.98
N LYS A 64 1.86 5.77 -17.19
CA LYS A 64 2.45 6.37 -18.41
C LYS A 64 3.94 6.14 -18.56
N GLU A 65 4.70 6.12 -17.47
CA GLU A 65 6.11 5.76 -17.51
C GLU A 65 6.31 4.25 -17.79
N LEU A 66 5.42 3.37 -17.30
CA LEU A 66 5.43 1.95 -17.65
C LEU A 66 5.11 1.70 -19.14
N GLU A 67 4.13 2.42 -19.69
CA GLU A 67 3.76 2.35 -21.12
C GLU A 67 4.96 2.72 -22.01
N LYS A 68 5.75 3.75 -21.63
CA LYS A 68 6.98 4.14 -22.33
C LYS A 68 8.06 3.07 -22.32
N LEU A 69 8.07 2.20 -21.31
CA LEU A 69 8.95 1.03 -21.22
C LEU A 69 8.39 -0.20 -21.97
N GLY A 70 7.23 -0.07 -22.59
CA GLY A 70 6.56 -1.14 -23.35
C GLY A 70 5.64 -2.03 -22.51
N GLU A 71 5.38 -1.69 -21.24
CA GLU A 71 4.44 -2.41 -20.39
C GLU A 71 3.07 -1.72 -20.37
N ASN A 72 2.14 -2.26 -21.15
CA ASN A 72 0.81 -1.69 -21.35
C ASN A 72 -0.31 -2.50 -20.65
N ARG A 73 0.03 -3.52 -19.85
CA ARG A 73 -0.97 -4.43 -19.26
C ARG A 73 -1.51 -3.96 -17.92
N PHE A 74 -0.79 -3.09 -17.21
CA PHE A 74 -1.22 -2.64 -15.89
C PHE A 74 -2.50 -1.81 -15.97
N LYS A 75 -3.44 -2.14 -15.09
CA LYS A 75 -4.68 -1.40 -14.84
C LYS A 75 -4.56 -0.68 -13.52
N ILE A 76 -5.12 0.52 -13.46
CA ILE A 76 -5.19 1.35 -12.25
C ILE A 76 -6.56 1.22 -11.57
N LEU A 77 -6.54 0.99 -10.27
CA LEU A 77 -7.67 1.21 -9.37
C LEU A 77 -7.24 2.24 -8.35
N TRP A 78 -7.80 3.45 -8.40
CA TRP A 78 -7.51 4.51 -7.45
C TRP A 78 -8.81 5.06 -6.87
N ASP A 79 -8.77 5.49 -5.62
CA ASP A 79 -9.88 6.18 -4.98
C ASP A 79 -9.39 7.11 -3.88
N PHE A 80 -10.07 8.25 -3.80
CA PHE A 80 -9.81 9.36 -2.90
C PHE A 80 -10.28 9.03 -1.48
N ALA A 81 -9.40 9.27 -0.50
CA ALA A 81 -9.67 9.11 0.92
C ALA A 81 -9.98 10.47 1.59
N HIS A 82 -9.03 11.41 1.55
CA HIS A 82 -9.12 12.69 2.24
C HIS A 82 -8.16 13.73 1.64
N ILE A 83 -8.41 15.00 1.93
CA ILE A 83 -7.56 16.13 1.53
C ILE A 83 -6.29 16.11 2.37
N GLY A 84 -5.15 15.95 1.71
CA GLY A 84 -3.82 16.04 2.30
C GLY A 84 -3.19 17.40 2.00
N TYR A 85 -2.47 17.96 2.99
CA TYR A 85 -1.68 19.20 2.85
C TYR A 85 -2.45 20.42 2.30
N ASP A 86 -3.78 20.43 2.44
CA ASP A 86 -4.70 21.42 1.85
C ASP A 86 -4.61 21.61 0.32
N LYS A 87 -3.91 20.70 -0.37
CA LYS A 87 -3.54 20.83 -1.78
C LYS A 87 -3.89 19.60 -2.61
N TYR A 88 -3.89 18.44 -1.97
CA TYR A 88 -3.96 17.16 -2.65
C TYR A 88 -5.19 16.39 -2.25
N GLU A 89 -5.79 15.72 -3.23
CA GLU A 89 -6.67 14.60 -2.98
C GLU A 89 -5.79 13.37 -2.76
N GLU A 90 -5.61 12.96 -1.50
CA GLU A 90 -4.82 11.78 -1.15
C GLU A 90 -5.70 10.52 -1.20
N GLY A 91 -5.17 9.47 -1.79
CA GLY A 91 -5.86 8.20 -1.95
C GLY A 91 -4.93 7.01 -1.91
N LEU A 92 -5.49 5.86 -2.28
CA LEU A 92 -4.77 4.61 -2.40
C LEU A 92 -4.86 4.13 -3.85
N ALA A 93 -3.94 3.26 -4.27
CA ALA A 93 -4.07 2.56 -5.54
C ALA A 93 -3.77 1.07 -5.44
N ILE A 94 -4.36 0.30 -6.35
CA ILE A 94 -3.89 -1.03 -6.74
C ILE A 94 -3.60 -1.00 -8.23
N LEU A 95 -2.39 -1.44 -8.60
CA LEU A 95 -2.01 -1.70 -9.99
C LEU A 95 -1.90 -3.20 -10.23
N THR A 96 -2.48 -3.71 -11.30
CA THR A 96 -2.32 -5.12 -11.68
C THR A 96 -2.39 -5.33 -13.19
N LYS A 97 -1.61 -6.28 -13.69
CA LYS A 97 -1.68 -6.75 -15.08
C LYS A 97 -2.76 -7.83 -15.30
N HIS A 98 -3.40 -8.30 -14.23
CA HIS A 98 -4.37 -9.38 -14.27
C HIS A 98 -5.81 -8.85 -14.48
N PRO A 99 -6.73 -9.66 -15.03
CA PRO A 99 -8.14 -9.30 -15.10
C PRO A 99 -8.74 -9.07 -13.71
N ILE A 100 -9.34 -7.90 -13.50
CA ILE A 100 -10.09 -7.56 -12.28
C ILE A 100 -11.52 -8.05 -12.44
N LYS A 101 -11.96 -8.94 -11.53
CA LYS A 101 -13.32 -9.51 -11.52
C LYS A 101 -14.28 -8.72 -10.63
N GLU A 102 -13.75 -8.17 -9.53
CA GLU A 102 -14.51 -7.35 -8.59
C GLU A 102 -13.61 -6.21 -8.10
N LYS A 103 -14.19 -5.03 -7.86
CA LYS A 103 -13.51 -3.89 -7.22
C LYS A 103 -14.45 -3.20 -6.25
N LYS A 104 -13.93 -2.73 -5.12
CA LYS A 104 -14.68 -1.96 -4.12
C LYS A 104 -13.72 -1.06 -3.36
N SER A 105 -14.18 0.11 -2.96
CA SER A 105 -13.54 0.93 -1.93
C SER A 105 -14.48 1.14 -0.75
N PHE A 106 -13.93 1.32 0.45
CA PHE A 106 -14.71 1.50 1.67
C PHE A 106 -13.90 2.22 2.75
N TYR A 107 -14.58 2.99 3.60
CA TYR A 107 -13.96 3.66 4.74
C TYR A 107 -13.80 2.70 5.92
N ILE A 108 -12.70 2.84 6.65
CA ILE A 108 -12.43 2.13 7.90
C ILE A 108 -12.34 3.07 9.11
N SER A 109 -12.11 4.36 8.90
CA SER A 109 -12.29 5.40 9.92
C SER A 109 -13.76 5.52 10.35
N LYS A 110 -14.00 6.07 11.56
CA LYS A 110 -15.33 6.46 12.05
C LYS A 110 -15.85 7.62 11.20
N SER A 111 -15.01 8.62 10.96
CA SER A 111 -15.27 9.71 10.04
C SER A 111 -15.24 9.26 8.59
N LYS A 112 -16.03 9.93 7.77
CA LYS A 112 -16.01 9.85 6.29
C LYS A 112 -15.83 11.24 5.68
N ASP A 113 -15.50 12.23 6.51
CA ASP A 113 -15.27 13.59 6.06
C ASP A 113 -13.94 13.64 5.31
N LYS A 114 -14.00 14.05 4.05
CA LYS A 114 -12.84 14.18 3.17
C LYS A 114 -11.93 15.31 3.60
N ASN A 115 -12.39 16.29 4.38
CA ASN A 115 -11.53 17.35 4.89
C ASN A 115 -10.84 16.95 6.20
N PHE A 116 -11.16 15.78 6.75
CA PHE A 116 -10.48 15.26 7.93
C PHE A 116 -9.36 14.32 7.52
N TRP A 117 -8.11 14.75 7.73
CA TRP A 117 -6.92 14.03 7.27
C TRP A 117 -6.76 12.62 7.86
N LYS A 118 -7.38 12.34 9.01
CA LYS A 118 -7.41 10.98 9.60
C LYS A 118 -8.45 10.06 8.98
N THR A 119 -9.24 10.52 8.00
CA THR A 119 -10.19 9.67 7.28
C THR A 119 -9.44 8.64 6.44
N ARG A 120 -9.60 7.36 6.77
CA ARG A 120 -8.91 6.24 6.13
C ARG A 120 -9.87 5.41 5.28
N LYS A 121 -9.44 5.12 4.04
CA LYS A 121 -10.15 4.31 3.06
C LYS A 121 -9.29 3.14 2.63
N ILE A 122 -9.94 2.08 2.15
CA ILE A 122 -9.31 0.88 1.62
C ILE A 122 -9.81 0.68 0.20
N ILE A 123 -8.92 0.28 -0.69
CA ILE A 123 -9.27 -0.21 -2.01
C ILE A 123 -9.04 -1.71 -2.02
N LYS A 124 -10.02 -2.45 -2.51
CA LYS A 124 -9.91 -3.90 -2.74
C LYS A 124 -10.28 -4.28 -4.15
N CYS A 125 -9.59 -5.27 -4.68
CA CYS A 125 -9.97 -5.92 -5.92
C CYS A 125 -9.77 -7.42 -5.87
N LYS A 126 -10.60 -8.14 -6.60
CA LYS A 126 -10.44 -9.56 -6.89
C LYS A 126 -9.78 -9.70 -8.26
N ILE A 127 -8.65 -10.38 -8.30
CA ILE A 127 -8.04 -10.81 -9.56
C ILE A 127 -8.19 -12.31 -9.74
N ASP A 128 -8.01 -12.75 -10.97
CA ASP A 128 -7.90 -14.16 -11.33
C ASP A 128 -6.44 -14.47 -11.69
N TYR A 129 -5.78 -15.30 -10.89
CA TYR A 129 -4.39 -15.72 -11.11
C TYR A 129 -4.33 -17.22 -11.36
N ASN A 130 -4.12 -17.63 -12.61
CA ASN A 130 -4.09 -19.04 -13.01
C ASN A 130 -5.33 -19.83 -12.53
N ASN A 131 -6.54 -19.26 -12.70
CA ASN A 131 -7.82 -19.80 -12.21
C ASN A 131 -7.98 -19.82 -10.68
N ASN A 132 -7.10 -19.12 -9.95
CA ASN A 132 -7.23 -18.92 -8.51
C ASN A 132 -7.71 -17.49 -8.21
N PRO A 133 -8.95 -17.31 -7.71
CA PRO A 133 -9.43 -16.00 -7.31
C PRO A 133 -8.76 -15.53 -6.02
N ILE A 134 -8.18 -14.33 -6.06
CA ILE A 134 -7.48 -13.74 -4.91
C ILE A 134 -7.90 -12.29 -4.75
N TYR A 135 -8.22 -11.91 -3.51
CA TYR A 135 -8.46 -10.52 -3.16
C TYR A 135 -7.18 -9.84 -2.71
N PHE A 136 -6.95 -8.64 -3.24
CA PHE A 136 -5.92 -7.71 -2.83
C PHE A 136 -6.54 -6.49 -2.19
N TYR A 137 -5.90 -5.96 -1.16
CA TYR A 137 -6.30 -4.74 -0.45
C TYR A 137 -5.09 -3.82 -0.36
N SER A 138 -5.22 -2.56 -0.79
CA SER A 138 -4.28 -1.50 -0.44
C SER A 138 -4.76 -0.84 0.84
N CYS A 139 -3.89 -0.79 1.86
CA CYS A 139 -4.22 -0.39 3.22
C CYS A 139 -3.35 0.77 3.67
N HIS A 140 -3.97 1.84 4.16
CA HIS A 140 -3.31 2.92 4.89
C HIS A 140 -4.14 3.19 6.16
N LEU A 141 -3.64 2.76 7.32
CA LEU A 141 -4.36 2.83 8.60
C LEU A 141 -3.87 4.01 9.46
N GLY A 142 -4.62 4.29 10.54
CA GLY A 142 -4.20 5.25 11.57
C GLY A 142 -3.31 4.62 12.65
N TRP A 143 -3.02 5.40 13.69
CA TRP A 143 -2.12 5.03 14.79
C TRP A 143 -2.84 4.28 15.91
N TRP A 144 -2.09 3.46 16.65
CA TRP A 144 -2.62 2.64 17.76
C TRP A 144 -3.34 3.45 18.85
N ASP A 145 -2.67 4.52 19.31
CA ASP A 145 -3.09 5.32 20.46
C ASP A 145 -3.85 6.61 20.02
N ASP A 146 -4.42 6.66 18.81
CA ASP A 146 -5.20 7.81 18.35
C ASP A 146 -6.58 7.89 19.04
N GLU A 147 -6.88 9.02 19.68
CA GLU A 147 -8.11 9.21 20.46
C GLU A 147 -9.36 9.42 19.58
N GLU A 148 -9.20 10.01 18.40
CA GLU A 148 -10.32 10.30 17.48
C GLU A 148 -10.64 9.05 16.63
N GLU A 149 -9.61 8.46 16.04
CA GLU A 149 -9.67 7.39 15.04
C GLU A 149 -8.86 6.15 15.44
N ASP A 150 -9.16 5.59 16.61
CA ASP A 150 -8.48 4.41 17.16
C ASP A 150 -8.31 3.26 16.15
N LEU A 151 -7.09 2.70 16.10
CA LEU A 151 -6.76 1.60 15.21
C LEU A 151 -7.69 0.39 15.37
N LYS A 152 -8.13 0.08 16.60
CA LYS A 152 -8.91 -1.14 16.86
C LYS A 152 -10.21 -1.13 16.07
N SER A 153 -10.91 0.02 16.03
CA SER A 153 -12.12 0.23 15.23
C SER A 153 -11.83 0.08 13.73
N GLN A 154 -10.75 0.68 13.25
CA GLN A 154 -10.34 0.59 11.85
C GLN A 154 -10.06 -0.86 11.42
N VAL A 155 -9.27 -1.59 12.22
CA VAL A 155 -8.95 -2.99 11.99
C VAL A 155 -10.21 -3.87 12.03
N ASN A 156 -11.12 -3.63 12.99
CA ASN A 156 -12.38 -4.37 13.07
C ASN A 156 -13.22 -4.23 11.78
N LYS A 157 -13.33 -3.02 11.22
CA LYS A 157 -14.03 -2.81 9.94
C LYS A 157 -13.29 -3.44 8.76
N LEU A 158 -11.96 -3.35 8.74
CA LEU A 158 -11.14 -3.98 7.70
C LEU A 158 -11.36 -5.50 7.65
N VAL A 159 -11.34 -6.18 8.79
CA VAL A 159 -11.48 -7.64 8.83
C VAL A 159 -12.90 -8.12 8.49
N GLN A 160 -13.93 -7.30 8.75
CA GLN A 160 -15.31 -7.59 8.34
C GLN A 160 -15.49 -7.60 6.81
N GLU A 161 -14.61 -6.92 6.07
CA GLU A 161 -14.68 -6.84 4.60
C GLU A 161 -13.93 -7.98 3.89
N LEU A 162 -13.27 -8.85 4.65
CA LEU A 162 -12.54 -10.02 4.14
C LEU A 162 -13.47 -11.12 3.66
N LYS A 163 -13.07 -11.77 2.58
CA LYS A 163 -13.74 -12.98 2.07
C LYS A 163 -13.08 -14.20 2.71
N GLU A 164 -13.58 -14.64 3.86
CA GLU A 164 -12.95 -15.70 4.68
C GLU A 164 -12.70 -17.02 3.92
N LYS A 165 -13.56 -17.36 2.95
CA LYS A 165 -13.43 -18.57 2.13
C LYS A 165 -12.36 -18.44 1.04
N GLU A 166 -12.01 -17.22 0.64
CA GLU A 166 -11.06 -16.94 -0.44
C GLU A 166 -9.73 -16.43 0.15
N THR A 167 -8.68 -16.45 -0.66
CA THR A 167 -7.40 -15.87 -0.26
C THR A 167 -7.50 -14.35 -0.32
N CYS A 168 -7.21 -13.70 0.80
CA CYS A 168 -7.08 -12.25 0.92
C CYS A 168 -5.63 -11.91 1.26
N ILE A 169 -5.07 -10.96 0.54
CA ILE A 169 -3.74 -10.40 0.75
C ILE A 169 -3.91 -8.89 0.97
N LEU A 170 -3.54 -8.40 2.14
CA LEU A 170 -3.66 -7.02 2.54
C LEU A 170 -2.27 -6.40 2.57
N MET A 171 -2.10 -5.24 1.95
CA MET A 171 -0.79 -4.69 1.64
C MET A 171 -0.80 -3.19 1.94
N GLY A 172 0.19 -2.70 2.69
CA GLY A 172 0.40 -1.26 2.83
C GLY A 172 0.93 -0.83 4.18
N ASP A 173 0.85 0.47 4.41
CA ASP A 173 1.27 1.12 5.64
C ASP A 173 0.19 0.97 6.72
N TYR A 174 0.55 0.29 7.80
CA TYR A 174 -0.34 0.10 8.94
C TYR A 174 -0.16 1.17 10.00
N ASN A 175 0.82 2.07 9.93
CA ASN A 175 1.17 3.05 10.97
C ASN A 175 1.35 2.42 12.36
N ASN A 176 1.84 1.17 12.38
CA ASN A 176 1.99 0.39 13.61
C ASN A 176 3.25 -0.45 13.54
N ASP A 177 4.26 -0.06 14.32
CA ASP A 177 5.56 -0.71 14.33
C ASP A 177 5.46 -2.17 14.81
N ALA A 178 5.74 -3.09 13.90
CA ALA A 178 5.72 -4.53 14.13
C ALA A 178 6.87 -5.03 15.02
N PHE A 179 7.82 -4.18 15.39
CA PHE A 179 8.83 -4.50 16.42
C PHE A 179 8.33 -4.26 17.85
N LEU A 180 7.19 -3.59 18.04
CA LEU A 180 6.63 -3.32 19.36
C LEU A 180 5.59 -4.36 19.78
N ASN A 181 5.78 -4.91 20.97
CA ASN A 181 4.82 -5.83 21.60
C ASN A 181 3.67 -5.07 22.28
N ASN A 182 2.52 -5.73 22.39
CA ASN A 182 1.27 -5.29 23.01
C ASN A 182 0.68 -4.00 22.40
N LYS A 183 0.93 -3.78 21.10
CA LYS A 183 0.48 -2.60 20.34
C LYS A 183 -0.35 -3.03 19.12
N GLY A 184 -0.48 -2.14 18.13
CA GLY A 184 -1.36 -2.35 16.97
C GLY A 184 -1.02 -3.56 16.12
N TYR A 185 0.27 -3.89 15.97
CA TYR A 185 0.69 -5.10 15.27
C TYR A 185 0.10 -6.37 15.88
N ASP A 186 0.23 -6.56 17.19
CA ASP A 186 -0.34 -7.73 17.86
C ASP A 186 -1.86 -7.78 17.74
N TYR A 187 -2.53 -6.63 17.73
CA TYR A 187 -3.96 -6.57 17.50
C TYR A 187 -4.35 -7.07 16.09
N LEU A 188 -3.58 -6.74 15.05
CA LEU A 188 -3.77 -7.26 13.69
C LEU A 188 -3.63 -8.79 13.66
N ILE A 189 -2.56 -9.32 14.26
CA ILE A 189 -2.30 -10.77 14.29
C ILE A 189 -3.39 -11.51 15.07
N ASN A 190 -3.87 -10.95 16.18
CA ASN A 190 -4.97 -11.51 16.96
C ASN A 190 -6.30 -11.57 16.20
N LYS A 191 -6.44 -10.85 15.07
CA LYS A 191 -7.58 -11.00 14.13
C LYS A 191 -7.40 -12.13 13.12
N LYS A 192 -6.52 -13.10 13.41
CA LYS A 192 -6.23 -14.28 12.57
C LYS A 192 -5.57 -13.94 11.22
N LEU A 193 -5.04 -12.72 11.10
CA LEU A 193 -4.16 -12.33 10.01
C LEU A 193 -2.77 -12.89 10.26
N LYS A 194 -2.09 -13.28 9.18
CA LYS A 194 -0.72 -13.77 9.19
C LYS A 194 0.15 -12.76 8.48
N ASP A 195 1.22 -12.32 9.11
CA ASP A 195 2.22 -11.54 8.43
C ASP A 195 3.07 -12.46 7.54
N ILE A 196 3.05 -12.22 6.22
CA ILE A 196 3.77 -13.06 5.27
C ILE A 196 5.29 -12.91 5.43
N TYR A 197 5.77 -11.83 6.04
CA TYR A 197 7.18 -11.66 6.39
C TYR A 197 7.65 -12.83 7.27
N HIS A 198 6.87 -13.21 8.29
CA HIS A 198 7.22 -14.34 9.15
C HIS A 198 7.02 -15.71 8.48
N LEU A 199 6.19 -15.79 7.44
CA LEU A 199 5.99 -17.00 6.63
C LEU A 199 7.08 -17.21 5.56
N ALA A 200 7.87 -16.19 5.25
CA ALA A 200 8.87 -16.22 4.18
C ALA A 200 10.05 -17.14 4.50
N ARG A 201 10.45 -17.96 3.52
CA ARG A 201 11.69 -18.76 3.57
C ARG A 201 12.92 -17.86 3.63
N SER A 202 12.93 -16.74 2.89
CA SER A 202 13.99 -15.74 2.90
C SER A 202 13.44 -14.35 3.22
N LYS A 203 14.05 -13.68 4.21
CA LYS A 203 13.68 -12.32 4.64
C LYS A 203 14.91 -11.56 5.12
N ASP A 204 14.87 -10.23 5.05
CA ASP A 204 15.88 -9.32 5.60
C ASP A 204 15.48 -8.86 7.02
N ASN A 205 15.97 -7.72 7.50
CA ASN A 205 15.62 -7.19 8.82
C ASN A 205 14.20 -6.59 8.89
N GLY A 206 13.52 -6.41 7.75
CA GLY A 206 12.13 -5.93 7.70
C GLY A 206 11.94 -4.45 8.04
N VAL A 207 12.98 -3.64 8.15
CA VAL A 207 12.84 -2.20 8.45
C VAL A 207 12.27 -1.47 7.24
N THR A 208 11.13 -0.78 7.39
CA THR A 208 10.44 -0.08 6.29
C THR A 208 10.43 1.43 6.44
N ALA A 209 10.83 1.96 7.58
CA ALA A 209 11.03 3.38 7.81
C ALA A 209 12.19 3.61 8.78
N ILE A 210 12.97 4.67 8.54
CA ILE A 210 14.12 5.04 9.39
C ILE A 210 13.97 6.50 9.81
N GLY A 211 14.00 6.73 11.12
CA GLY A 211 14.07 8.07 11.69
C GLY A 211 12.74 8.83 11.61
N ASP A 212 12.85 10.11 11.26
CA ASP A 212 11.78 11.11 11.27
C ASP A 212 11.11 11.15 9.89
N ILE A 213 9.99 10.44 9.77
CA ILE A 213 9.12 10.39 8.58
C ILE A 213 7.78 11.07 8.89
N ASP A 214 6.96 11.35 7.88
CA ASP A 214 5.67 11.98 8.14
C ASP A 214 4.77 11.09 9.02
N GLY A 215 4.04 11.72 9.94
CA GLY A 215 3.29 11.02 10.99
C GLY A 215 4.11 10.46 12.16
N TRP A 216 5.45 10.48 12.13
CA TRP A 216 6.33 9.96 13.19
C TRP A 216 7.42 10.95 13.65
N LYS A 217 7.03 12.23 13.76
CA LYS A 217 7.96 13.33 14.05
C LYS A 217 8.83 13.11 15.30
N GLY A 218 10.15 13.29 15.14
CA GLY A 218 11.13 13.12 16.21
C GLY A 218 11.50 11.67 16.54
N ASN A 219 10.99 10.68 15.81
CA ASN A 219 11.45 9.30 15.95
C ASN A 219 12.91 9.16 15.44
N THR A 220 13.70 8.34 16.12
CA THR A 220 15.11 8.07 15.79
C THR A 220 15.39 6.58 15.60
N LYS A 221 14.36 5.75 15.69
CA LYS A 221 14.47 4.29 15.64
C LYS A 221 14.01 3.76 14.28
N ASP A 222 14.57 2.62 13.90
CA ASP A 222 14.10 1.84 12.78
C ASP A 222 12.73 1.24 13.12
N MET A 223 11.79 1.30 12.17
CA MET A 223 10.42 0.80 12.32
C MET A 223 10.05 -0.14 11.19
N ARG A 224 9.13 -1.08 11.46
CA ARG A 224 8.46 -1.89 10.44
C ARG A 224 6.97 -1.55 10.44
N LEU A 225 6.58 -0.60 9.60
CA LEU A 225 5.22 -0.07 9.50
C LEU A 225 4.44 -0.69 8.33
N ASP A 226 5.15 -1.00 7.26
CA ASP A 226 4.57 -1.50 6.02
C ASP A 226 4.54 -3.02 6.04
N LEU A 227 3.34 -3.59 5.95
CA LEU A 227 3.12 -5.02 6.11
C LEU A 227 2.43 -5.60 4.88
N ILE A 228 2.68 -6.88 4.65
CA ILE A 228 1.83 -7.69 3.79
C ILE A 228 1.23 -8.81 4.65
N LEU A 229 -0.09 -8.75 4.84
CA LEU A 229 -0.84 -9.69 5.67
C LEU A 229 -1.69 -10.62 4.81
N SER A 230 -1.98 -11.82 5.31
CA SER A 230 -2.92 -12.74 4.68
C SER A 230 -3.90 -13.36 5.67
N ASN A 231 -5.11 -13.68 5.21
CA ASN A 231 -6.04 -14.50 5.97
C ASN A 231 -5.74 -16.01 5.90
N LYS A 232 -4.77 -16.46 5.07
CA LYS A 232 -4.37 -17.87 4.93
C LYS A 232 -2.86 -18.04 5.21
N ASN A 233 -2.46 -19.27 5.52
CA ASN A 233 -1.04 -19.63 5.54
C ASN A 233 -0.59 -19.82 4.09
N LEU A 234 0.20 -18.88 3.59
CA LEU A 234 0.73 -18.92 2.23
C LEU A 234 2.13 -19.53 2.23
N LYS A 235 2.50 -20.16 1.10
CA LYS A 235 3.89 -20.53 0.84
C LYS A 235 4.61 -19.31 0.27
N VAL A 236 5.57 -18.76 1.02
CA VAL A 236 6.24 -17.50 0.68
C VAL A 236 7.72 -17.78 0.46
N GLU A 237 8.19 -17.55 -0.76
CA GLU A 237 9.59 -17.76 -1.14
C GLU A 237 10.48 -16.69 -0.50
N TYR A 238 10.10 -15.42 -0.68
CA TYR A 238 10.76 -14.31 0.01
C TYR A 238 9.79 -13.18 0.34
N CYS A 239 10.13 -12.41 1.37
CA CYS A 239 9.52 -11.13 1.73
C CYS A 239 10.63 -10.22 2.23
N LYS A 240 10.93 -9.14 1.50
CA LYS A 240 12.11 -8.31 1.72
C LYS A 240 11.83 -6.86 1.37
N VAL A 241 12.52 -5.95 2.04
CA VAL A 241 12.44 -4.51 1.82
C VAL A 241 13.18 -4.13 0.53
N ILE A 242 12.67 -3.13 -0.18
CA ILE A 242 13.22 -2.54 -1.41
C ILE A 242 13.11 -1.01 -1.33
N PHE A 243 13.91 -0.29 -2.13
CA PHE A 243 14.03 1.17 -2.12
C PHE A 243 14.63 1.74 -0.82
N ASN A 244 15.55 1.00 -0.21
CA ASN A 244 16.20 1.36 1.07
C ASN A 244 17.66 1.79 0.92
N GLY A 245 18.09 2.11 -0.31
CA GLY A 245 19.48 2.47 -0.61
C GLY A 245 20.45 1.29 -0.66
N ILE A 246 20.06 0.12 -0.12
CA ILE A 246 20.80 -1.14 -0.23
C ILE A 246 20.25 -1.97 -1.40
N ARG A 247 18.92 -2.15 -1.44
CA ARG A 247 18.19 -2.80 -2.53
C ARG A 247 17.39 -1.74 -3.29
N LYS A 248 18.00 -1.17 -4.35
CA LYS A 248 17.47 -0.05 -5.14
C LYS A 248 17.49 1.29 -4.39
N GLU A 249 17.43 2.39 -5.15
CA GLU A 249 17.48 3.76 -4.64
C GLU A 249 16.23 4.14 -3.83
N ILE A 250 16.38 5.07 -2.89
CA ILE A 250 15.29 5.58 -2.06
C ILE A 250 14.41 6.52 -2.90
N ILE A 251 13.09 6.29 -2.86
CA ILE A 251 12.10 7.01 -3.68
C ILE A 251 10.90 7.55 -2.89
N SER A 252 10.88 7.32 -1.59
CA SER A 252 9.85 7.77 -0.64
C SER A 252 10.48 7.81 0.75
N ASP A 253 9.81 8.45 1.71
CA ASP A 253 10.19 8.43 3.13
C ASP A 253 9.93 7.04 3.76
N HIS A 254 9.07 6.23 3.13
CA HIS A 254 8.95 4.79 3.35
C HIS A 254 9.75 3.97 2.33
N PHE A 255 10.25 2.82 2.77
CA PHE A 255 10.75 1.77 1.89
C PHE A 255 9.61 0.85 1.45
N GLY A 256 9.73 0.26 0.26
CA GLY A 256 8.77 -0.71 -0.23
C GLY A 256 8.98 -2.10 0.36
N VAL A 257 7.94 -2.93 0.35
CA VAL A 257 8.04 -4.37 0.69
C VAL A 257 7.71 -5.20 -0.53
N GLU A 258 8.68 -6.03 -0.93
CA GLU A 258 8.61 -6.94 -2.06
C GLU A 258 8.44 -8.38 -1.57
N ALA A 259 7.47 -9.12 -2.14
CA ALA A 259 7.29 -10.53 -1.81
C ALA A 259 7.03 -11.41 -3.03
N LYS A 260 7.46 -12.68 -2.94
CA LYS A 260 7.13 -13.72 -3.91
C LYS A 260 6.41 -14.87 -3.22
N ILE A 261 5.19 -15.12 -3.66
CA ILE A 261 4.27 -16.10 -3.11
C ILE A 261 4.11 -17.25 -4.11
N GLU A 262 4.22 -18.48 -3.63
CA GLU A 262 3.90 -19.70 -4.36
C GLU A 262 2.38 -19.90 -4.29
N ILE A 263 1.70 -19.63 -5.40
CA ILE A 263 0.25 -19.81 -5.60
C ILE A 263 0.06 -20.70 -6.81
#